data_AF-A0A8J4UP33-F1
#
_entry.id   AF-A0A8J4UP33-F1
#
_cell.length_a   1.000
_cell.length_b   1.000
_cell.length_c   1.000
_cell.angle_alpha   90.00
_cell.angle_beta   90.00
_cell.angle_gamma   90.00
#
_symmetry.space_group_name_H-M   'P 1'
#
loop_
_entity.id
_entity.type
_entity.pdbx_description
1 polymer ?
#
loop_
_entity_poly.entity_id
_entity_poly.type
_entity_poly.pdbx_seq_one_letter_code
_entity_poly.pdbx_strand_id
1 'polypeptide(L)'
;FLSVTEELVRRRAEHNNCEIFSLEEISLHQHEIEKLEYLDKWCRDLKILYLQNNLIPKIENVGKLKKLEYLNVALNNIERIENLEGCEELKKLDLTANFIGELSSIEALKYNIHLKELFLVGNPCTEFEGYRQFVVATLHQLKCLDSKEIERSERIQALQNYPEVKQKIREQEQAYLLKRAREKEEAQRRMQERKDKKQKQMESKLGFDSSDSLQNKENHQAEGDREQETWRTVEDDEEDRRFWEEPTPYTPESRLETHRYIEEKLRAKDNIRESKKREKPLQTLVTAEGKVLNVNVPKLHFSLKDDEENNQIILDLAVYRHLDTSLLDVDVQPTYIRVLVKGKPFQLVLPEEVKPDSSSAKRSQTTGHLVVSMPKAKEIILAKQKVSTSIKDSDCNTLQKNARSVQFEKLEVDPSKYSFPDVTKIIQKKERIGQGPIRLQPEKITETKKSYADFENNEDV
;
A
#
# COMPACT_ATOMS: atom_id res chain seq x y z
N PHE A 1 2.75 7.84 -17.22
CA PHE A 1 3.63 6.94 -17.97
C PHE A 1 4.27 5.95 -17.03
N LEU A 2 3.52 4.91 -16.68
CA LEU A 2 4.07 3.72 -16.05
C LEU A 2 4.75 2.89 -17.15
N SER A 3 6.08 2.85 -17.12
CA SER A 3 6.87 1.94 -17.93
C SER A 3 7.19 0.67 -17.15
N VAL A 4 7.49 -0.41 -17.86
CA VAL A 4 8.06 -1.59 -17.22
C VAL A 4 9.40 -1.18 -16.58
N THR A 5 9.52 -1.32 -15.26
CA THR A 5 10.76 -1.03 -14.53
C THR A 5 11.50 -2.33 -14.21
N GLU A 6 12.83 -2.25 -14.12
CA GLU A 6 13.66 -3.40 -13.72
C GLU A 6 13.25 -3.91 -12.32
N GLU A 7 12.93 -3.01 -11.40
CA GLU A 7 12.45 -3.39 -10.06
C GLU A 7 11.15 -4.18 -10.10
N LEU A 8 10.21 -3.80 -10.97
CA LEU A 8 8.96 -4.52 -11.14
C LEU A 8 9.21 -5.94 -11.65
N VAL A 9 10.07 -6.08 -12.65
CA VAL A 9 10.48 -7.38 -13.21
C VAL A 9 11.19 -8.22 -12.14
N ARG A 10 12.11 -7.62 -11.37
CA ARG A 10 12.87 -8.31 -10.32
C ARG A 10 11.97 -8.79 -9.16
N ARG A 11 10.98 -7.99 -8.74
CA ARG A 11 9.97 -8.42 -7.74
C ARG A 11 9.12 -9.58 -8.26
N ARG A 12 8.82 -9.62 -9.57
CA ARG A 12 8.08 -10.75 -10.16
C ARG A 12 8.95 -11.98 -10.41
N ALA A 13 10.27 -11.79 -10.49
CA ALA A 13 11.29 -12.83 -10.58
C ALA A 13 11.64 -13.48 -9.23
N GLU A 14 10.87 -13.27 -8.16
CA GLU A 14 11.12 -13.85 -6.82
C GLU A 14 11.29 -15.38 -6.85
N HIS A 15 10.55 -16.06 -7.73
CA HIS A 15 10.64 -17.52 -7.93
C HIS A 15 11.86 -17.98 -8.74
N ASN A 16 12.60 -17.04 -9.35
CA ASN A 16 13.83 -17.27 -10.11
C ASN A 16 15.05 -16.64 -9.41
N ASN A 17 15.11 -16.68 -8.07
CA ASN A 17 16.17 -16.07 -7.26
C ASN A 17 16.42 -14.57 -7.56
N CYS A 18 15.40 -13.85 -8.04
CA CYS A 18 15.52 -12.47 -8.51
C CYS A 18 16.48 -12.29 -9.70
N GLU A 19 16.80 -13.36 -10.43
CA GLU A 19 17.56 -13.31 -11.68
C GLU A 19 16.61 -13.02 -12.85
N ILE A 20 16.85 -11.89 -13.52
CA ILE A 20 16.02 -11.43 -14.64
C ILE A 20 16.51 -11.99 -15.99
N PHE A 21 17.78 -12.38 -16.08
CA PHE A 21 18.40 -12.82 -17.34
C PHE A 21 17.99 -14.22 -17.78
N SER A 22 17.81 -15.13 -16.81
CA SER A 22 17.43 -16.54 -17.01
C SER A 22 15.91 -16.77 -16.95
N LEU A 23 15.13 -15.69 -16.86
CA LEU A 23 13.71 -15.77 -16.57
C LEU A 23 12.93 -16.27 -17.78
N GLU A 24 12.26 -17.41 -17.62
CA GLU A 24 11.49 -18.05 -18.69
C GLU A 24 10.03 -17.58 -18.75
N GLU A 25 9.46 -17.19 -17.61
CA GLU A 25 8.03 -16.83 -17.52
C GLU A 25 7.85 -15.57 -16.68
N ILE A 26 7.15 -14.58 -17.23
CA ILE A 26 6.84 -13.33 -16.51
C ILE A 26 5.36 -12.98 -16.57
N SER A 27 4.82 -12.64 -15.41
CA SER A 27 3.46 -12.15 -15.24
C SER A 27 3.44 -10.68 -14.84
N LEU A 28 2.97 -9.84 -15.77
CA LEU A 28 2.85 -8.39 -15.65
C LEU A 28 1.40 -7.95 -15.84
N HIS A 29 0.45 -8.67 -15.24
CA HIS A 29 -0.97 -8.31 -15.30
C HIS A 29 -1.34 -7.12 -14.42
N GLN A 30 -2.24 -6.25 -14.88
CA GLN A 30 -2.84 -5.19 -14.05
C GLN A 30 -1.83 -4.18 -13.47
N HIS A 31 -0.78 -3.85 -14.20
CA HIS A 31 0.22 -2.86 -13.78
C HIS A 31 0.08 -1.53 -14.52
N GLU A 32 -1.01 -1.36 -15.28
CA GLU A 32 -1.34 -0.12 -16.00
C GLU A 32 -0.19 0.34 -16.90
N ILE A 33 0.57 -0.62 -17.44
CA ILE A 33 1.76 -0.37 -18.24
C ILE A 33 1.34 0.34 -19.52
N GLU A 34 1.92 1.52 -19.76
CA GLU A 34 1.71 2.32 -20.97
C GLU A 34 2.81 2.08 -22.00
N LYS A 35 4.01 1.62 -21.58
CA LYS A 35 5.14 1.36 -22.48
C LYS A 35 5.94 0.13 -22.10
N LEU A 36 6.24 -0.67 -23.12
CA LEU A 36 7.12 -1.83 -23.03
C LEU A 36 8.55 -1.41 -23.35
N GLU A 37 9.27 -0.89 -22.36
CA GLU A 37 10.68 -0.50 -22.54
C GLU A 37 11.61 -1.55 -21.92
N TYR A 38 12.76 -1.79 -22.57
CA TYR A 38 13.91 -2.57 -22.06
C TYR A 38 13.70 -4.07 -21.75
N LEU A 39 12.52 -4.64 -22.02
CA LEU A 39 12.29 -6.10 -21.90
C LEU A 39 13.29 -6.91 -22.73
N ASP A 40 13.69 -6.40 -23.89
CA ASP A 40 14.70 -7.00 -24.76
C ASP A 40 16.10 -7.10 -24.12
N LYS A 41 16.41 -6.21 -23.17
CA LYS A 41 17.69 -6.20 -22.46
C LYS A 41 17.67 -7.08 -21.22
N TRP A 42 16.55 -7.10 -20.51
CA TRP A 42 16.44 -7.77 -19.22
C TRP A 42 16.19 -9.26 -19.35
N CYS A 43 15.26 -9.69 -20.21
CA CYS A 43 14.75 -11.07 -20.23
C CYS A 43 14.95 -11.71 -21.61
N ARG A 44 16.20 -12.05 -21.98
CA ARG A 44 16.51 -12.62 -23.31
C ARG A 44 15.98 -14.04 -23.51
N ASP A 45 15.85 -14.78 -22.42
CA ASP A 45 15.45 -16.18 -22.43
C ASP A 45 13.96 -16.40 -22.12
N LEU A 46 13.17 -15.33 -22.20
CA LEU A 46 11.74 -15.37 -21.92
C LEU A 46 10.99 -16.24 -22.94
N LYS A 47 10.23 -17.21 -22.43
CA LYS A 47 9.34 -18.10 -23.19
C LYS A 47 7.88 -17.68 -23.08
N ILE A 48 7.44 -17.20 -21.92
CA ILE A 48 6.03 -16.82 -21.68
C ILE A 48 5.95 -15.41 -21.13
N LEU A 49 5.19 -14.56 -21.82
CA LEU A 49 4.95 -13.17 -21.43
C LEU A 49 3.46 -12.89 -21.29
N TYR A 50 3.06 -12.55 -20.07
CA TYR A 50 1.70 -12.22 -19.71
C TYR A 50 1.57 -10.72 -19.42
N LEU A 51 0.85 -10.01 -20.29
CA LEU A 51 0.62 -8.56 -20.25
C LEU A 51 -0.87 -8.20 -20.23
N GLN A 52 -1.73 -9.11 -19.79
CA GLN A 52 -3.18 -8.89 -19.78
C GLN A 52 -3.58 -7.70 -18.89
N ASN A 53 -4.58 -6.94 -19.35
CA ASN A 53 -5.16 -5.80 -18.65
C ASN A 53 -4.12 -4.71 -18.31
N ASN A 54 -3.41 -4.23 -19.32
CA ASN A 54 -2.58 -3.03 -19.24
C ASN A 54 -3.10 -1.97 -20.24
N LEU A 55 -2.38 -0.87 -20.40
CA LEU A 55 -2.76 0.27 -21.22
C LEU A 55 -1.79 0.45 -22.39
N ILE A 56 -1.24 -0.66 -22.90
CA ILE A 56 -0.19 -0.66 -23.91
C ILE A 56 -0.79 -0.24 -25.26
N PRO A 57 -0.37 0.89 -25.86
CA PRO A 57 -0.92 1.38 -27.13
C PRO A 57 -0.28 0.71 -28.35
N LYS A 58 0.98 0.27 -28.22
CA LYS A 58 1.78 -0.32 -29.30
C LYS A 58 2.69 -1.41 -28.75
N ILE A 59 2.86 -2.47 -29.54
CA ILE A 59 3.83 -3.52 -29.24
C ILE A 59 5.20 -3.02 -29.69
N GLU A 60 6.09 -2.77 -28.74
CA GLU A 60 7.47 -2.34 -28.99
C GLU A 60 8.43 -3.17 -28.14
N ASN A 61 9.69 -3.28 -28.58
CA ASN A 61 10.78 -3.98 -27.88
C ASN A 61 10.57 -5.50 -27.61
N VAL A 62 9.52 -6.12 -28.16
CA VAL A 62 9.31 -7.59 -28.08
C VAL A 62 10.09 -8.33 -29.17
N GLY A 63 10.36 -7.70 -30.31
CA GLY A 63 10.96 -8.34 -31.49
C GLY A 63 12.36 -8.93 -31.32
N LYS A 64 13.07 -8.69 -30.21
CA LYS A 64 14.38 -9.31 -29.93
C LYS A 64 14.29 -10.59 -29.09
N LEU A 65 13.09 -10.95 -28.61
CA LEU A 65 12.84 -12.11 -27.76
C LEU A 65 12.69 -13.37 -28.63
N LYS A 66 13.83 -13.95 -29.04
CA LYS A 66 13.87 -15.11 -29.94
C LYS A 66 13.20 -16.36 -29.37
N LYS A 67 13.28 -16.55 -28.05
CA LYS A 67 12.74 -17.74 -27.35
C LYS A 67 11.28 -17.60 -26.91
N LEU A 68 10.62 -16.48 -27.22
CA LEU A 68 9.26 -16.22 -26.77
C LEU A 68 8.29 -17.15 -27.51
N GLU A 69 7.65 -18.06 -26.77
CA GLU A 69 6.70 -19.04 -27.30
C GLU A 69 5.24 -18.58 -27.15
N TYR A 70 4.92 -17.91 -26.04
CA TYR A 70 3.56 -17.44 -25.76
C TYR A 70 3.56 -15.98 -25.33
N LEU A 71 2.80 -15.17 -26.07
CA LEU A 71 2.56 -13.77 -25.76
C LEU A 71 1.07 -13.53 -25.54
N ASN A 72 0.71 -13.09 -24.34
CA ASN A 72 -0.64 -12.68 -24.00
C ASN A 72 -0.70 -11.18 -23.76
N VAL A 73 -1.32 -10.44 -24.67
CA VAL A 73 -1.54 -8.99 -24.57
C VAL A 73 -3.03 -8.66 -24.62
N ALA A 74 -3.86 -9.55 -24.07
CA ALA A 74 -5.30 -9.35 -23.99
C ALA A 74 -5.70 -8.10 -23.18
N LEU A 75 -6.82 -7.49 -23.51
CA LEU A 75 -7.38 -6.32 -22.82
C LEU A 75 -6.43 -5.12 -22.76
N ASN A 76 -5.69 -4.84 -23.83
CA ASN A 76 -4.80 -3.67 -23.96
C ASN A 76 -5.37 -2.63 -24.92
N ASN A 77 -4.56 -1.62 -25.26
CA ASN A 77 -4.91 -0.54 -26.17
C ASN A 77 -4.22 -0.63 -27.53
N ILE A 78 -3.87 -1.86 -27.96
CA ILE A 78 -3.11 -2.06 -29.20
C ILE A 78 -4.01 -1.74 -30.40
N GLU A 79 -3.57 -0.79 -31.23
CA GLU A 79 -4.27 -0.43 -32.47
C GLU A 79 -3.69 -1.12 -33.72
N ARG A 80 -2.42 -1.54 -33.66
CA ARG A 80 -1.69 -2.11 -34.79
C ARG A 80 -0.76 -3.23 -34.35
N ILE A 81 -0.69 -4.29 -35.14
CA ILE A 81 0.25 -5.40 -34.92
C ILE A 81 1.58 -5.05 -35.59
N GLU A 82 2.64 -4.89 -34.79
CA GLU A 82 3.97 -4.54 -35.29
C GLU A 82 5.06 -5.06 -34.37
N ASN A 83 6.32 -5.05 -34.84
CA ASN A 83 7.52 -5.40 -34.06
C ASN A 83 7.53 -6.83 -33.48
N LEU A 84 6.77 -7.75 -34.08
CA LEU A 84 6.75 -9.18 -33.73
C LEU A 84 7.57 -10.06 -34.70
N GLU A 85 8.11 -9.48 -35.77
CA GLU A 85 8.79 -10.20 -36.84
C GLU A 85 10.02 -11.01 -36.36
N GLY A 86 10.72 -10.54 -35.33
CA GLY A 86 11.90 -11.21 -34.78
C GLY A 86 11.63 -12.26 -33.68
N CYS A 87 10.36 -12.52 -33.34
CA CYS A 87 10.00 -13.58 -32.40
C CYS A 87 9.90 -14.94 -33.12
N GLU A 88 11.06 -15.56 -33.38
CA GLU A 88 11.16 -16.78 -34.21
C GLU A 88 10.34 -17.96 -33.64
N GLU A 89 10.37 -18.16 -32.32
CA GLU A 89 9.71 -19.31 -31.63
C GLU A 89 8.25 -19.07 -31.21
N LEU A 90 7.63 -17.96 -31.62
CA LEU A 90 6.28 -17.61 -31.17
C LEU A 90 5.25 -18.62 -31.68
N LYS A 91 4.62 -19.36 -30.76
CA LYS A 91 3.61 -20.40 -31.05
C LYS A 91 2.19 -19.92 -30.83
N LYS A 92 1.97 -19.07 -29.83
CA LYS A 92 0.65 -18.61 -29.41
C LYS A 92 0.66 -17.10 -29.18
N LEU A 93 -0.31 -16.40 -29.76
CA LEU A 93 -0.49 -14.96 -29.61
C LEU A 93 -1.94 -14.63 -29.26
N ASP A 94 -2.13 -14.01 -28.10
CA ASP A 94 -3.43 -13.57 -27.64
C ASP A 94 -3.51 -12.03 -27.67
N LEU A 95 -4.35 -11.53 -28.56
CA LEU A 95 -4.66 -10.11 -28.76
C LEU A 95 -6.14 -9.83 -28.50
N THR A 96 -6.81 -10.67 -27.71
CA THR A 96 -8.24 -10.51 -27.42
C THR A 96 -8.56 -9.14 -26.78
N ALA A 97 -9.70 -8.58 -27.17
CA ALA A 97 -10.22 -7.30 -26.66
C ALA A 97 -9.19 -6.15 -26.72
N ASN A 98 -8.58 -5.96 -27.89
CA ASN A 98 -7.75 -4.80 -28.23
C ASN A 98 -8.50 -3.90 -29.24
N PHE A 99 -7.81 -2.91 -29.82
CA PHE A 99 -8.39 -1.93 -30.74
C PHE A 99 -7.80 -2.05 -32.15
N ILE A 100 -7.43 -3.27 -32.54
CA ILE A 100 -6.83 -3.55 -33.84
C ILE A 100 -7.91 -3.40 -34.91
N GLY A 101 -7.76 -2.41 -35.78
CA GLY A 101 -8.60 -2.27 -36.97
C GLY A 101 -7.82 -2.18 -38.27
N GLU A 102 -6.49 -2.18 -38.20
CA GLU A 102 -5.63 -2.35 -39.38
C GLU A 102 -5.36 -3.84 -39.58
N LEU A 103 -6.06 -4.46 -40.53
CA LEU A 103 -5.90 -5.89 -40.79
C LEU A 103 -4.65 -6.18 -41.63
N SER A 104 -4.22 -5.21 -42.43
CA SER A 104 -2.97 -5.26 -43.20
C SER A 104 -1.76 -5.57 -42.32
N SER A 105 -1.76 -5.15 -41.04
CA SER A 105 -0.64 -5.38 -40.12
C SER A 105 -0.44 -6.85 -39.75
N ILE A 106 -1.41 -7.73 -40.03
CA ILE A 106 -1.24 -9.19 -39.88
C ILE A 106 -0.16 -9.73 -40.80
N GLU A 107 0.16 -9.05 -41.91
CA GLU A 107 1.27 -9.44 -42.79
C GLU A 107 2.62 -9.49 -42.03
N ALA A 108 2.79 -8.72 -40.95
CA ALA A 108 3.97 -8.79 -40.09
C ALA A 108 4.10 -10.14 -39.34
N LEU A 109 2.99 -10.84 -39.08
CA LEU A 109 3.00 -12.16 -38.44
C LEU A 109 3.41 -13.28 -39.40
N LYS A 110 3.53 -12.99 -40.71
CA LYS A 110 3.95 -13.98 -41.71
C LYS A 110 5.35 -14.51 -41.44
N TYR A 111 6.23 -13.69 -40.87
CA TYR A 111 7.60 -14.05 -40.54
C TYR A 111 7.70 -15.06 -39.38
N ASN A 112 6.67 -15.13 -38.51
CA ASN A 112 6.61 -16.07 -37.40
C ASN A 112 6.19 -17.46 -37.89
N ILE A 113 7.16 -18.28 -38.31
CA ILE A 113 6.91 -19.60 -38.91
C ILE A 113 6.28 -20.61 -37.92
N HIS A 114 6.47 -20.43 -36.62
CA HIS A 114 5.99 -21.33 -35.58
C HIS A 114 4.63 -20.96 -35.00
N LEU A 115 4.03 -19.85 -35.46
CA LEU A 115 2.76 -19.35 -34.94
C LEU A 115 1.60 -20.28 -35.34
N LYS A 116 0.99 -20.93 -34.34
CA LYS A 116 -0.09 -21.91 -34.51
C LYS A 116 -1.43 -21.41 -34.03
N GLU A 117 -1.45 -20.59 -32.97
CA GLU A 117 -2.66 -20.11 -32.32
C GLU A 117 -2.68 -18.58 -32.28
N LEU A 118 -3.75 -17.99 -32.81
CA LEU A 118 -3.98 -16.55 -32.83
C LEU A 118 -5.39 -16.24 -32.33
N PHE A 119 -5.50 -15.31 -31.38
CA PHE A 119 -6.77 -14.83 -30.86
C PHE A 119 -6.90 -13.32 -31.11
N LEU A 120 -7.93 -12.94 -31.84
CA LEU A 120 -8.27 -11.57 -32.21
C LEU A 120 -9.72 -11.21 -31.84
N VAL A 121 -10.43 -12.09 -31.14
CA VAL A 121 -11.80 -11.84 -30.64
C VAL A 121 -11.89 -10.51 -29.89
N GLY A 122 -12.92 -9.71 -30.20
CA GLY A 122 -13.17 -8.43 -29.54
C GLY A 122 -12.33 -7.26 -30.07
N ASN A 123 -11.71 -7.42 -31.25
CA ASN A 123 -11.09 -6.32 -31.98
C ASN A 123 -12.03 -5.79 -33.07
N PRO A 124 -11.97 -4.48 -33.41
CA PRO A 124 -12.73 -3.91 -34.51
C PRO A 124 -12.53 -4.63 -35.85
N CYS A 125 -11.37 -5.22 -36.09
CA CYS A 125 -11.10 -5.99 -37.30
C CYS A 125 -11.96 -7.25 -37.47
N THR A 126 -12.55 -7.77 -36.39
CA THR A 126 -13.44 -8.94 -36.44
C THR A 126 -14.82 -8.63 -37.03
N GLU A 127 -15.18 -7.35 -37.12
CA GLU A 127 -16.42 -6.89 -37.76
C GLU A 127 -16.30 -6.84 -39.29
N PHE A 128 -15.07 -6.93 -39.84
CA PHE A 128 -14.86 -6.82 -41.28
C PHE A 128 -15.40 -8.04 -42.04
N GLU A 129 -16.09 -7.77 -43.15
CA GLU A 129 -16.55 -8.82 -44.05
C GLU A 129 -15.36 -9.55 -44.66
N GLY A 130 -15.28 -10.86 -44.48
CA GLY A 130 -14.18 -11.67 -44.99
C GLY A 130 -12.93 -11.71 -44.10
N TYR A 131 -13.00 -11.15 -42.88
CA TYR A 131 -11.90 -11.14 -41.91
C TYR A 131 -11.22 -12.51 -41.78
N ARG A 132 -12.01 -13.56 -41.52
CA ARG A 132 -11.49 -14.91 -41.28
C ARG A 132 -10.77 -15.45 -42.52
N GLN A 133 -11.36 -15.29 -43.70
CA GLN A 133 -10.77 -15.72 -44.96
C GLN A 133 -9.44 -15.00 -45.23
N PHE A 134 -9.37 -13.70 -44.96
CA PHE A 134 -8.14 -12.93 -45.14
C PHE A 134 -7.01 -13.39 -44.22
N VAL A 135 -7.31 -13.61 -42.93
CA VAL A 135 -6.31 -14.09 -41.96
C VAL A 135 -5.81 -15.47 -42.35
N VAL A 136 -6.73 -16.39 -42.68
CA VAL A 136 -6.40 -17.76 -43.09
C VAL A 136 -5.56 -17.80 -44.38
N ALA A 137 -5.87 -16.93 -45.35
CA ALA A 137 -5.14 -16.84 -46.61
C ALA A 137 -3.78 -16.12 -46.47
N THR A 138 -3.63 -15.23 -45.49
CA THR A 138 -2.35 -14.52 -45.26
C THR A 138 -1.41 -15.36 -44.41
N LEU A 139 -1.92 -15.98 -43.34
CA LEU A 139 -1.16 -16.78 -42.37
C LEU A 139 -1.37 -18.28 -42.60
N HIS A 140 -0.56 -18.86 -43.47
CA HIS A 140 -0.64 -20.27 -43.84
C HIS A 140 -0.21 -21.22 -42.71
N GLN A 141 0.67 -20.74 -41.81
CA GLN A 141 1.20 -21.49 -40.67
C GLN A 141 0.17 -21.72 -39.55
N LEU A 142 -0.91 -20.95 -39.54
CA LEU A 142 -1.86 -20.93 -38.44
C LEU A 142 -2.70 -22.22 -38.41
N LYS A 143 -2.84 -22.81 -37.23
CA LYS A 143 -3.66 -24.01 -36.99
C LYS A 143 -5.04 -23.63 -36.44
N CYS A 144 -5.08 -22.67 -35.52
CA CYS A 144 -6.30 -22.22 -34.85
C CYS A 144 -6.41 -20.69 -34.88
N LEU A 145 -7.59 -20.20 -35.24
CA LEU A 145 -7.95 -18.79 -35.20
C LEU A 145 -9.20 -18.62 -34.35
N ASP A 146 -9.13 -17.78 -33.31
CA ASP A 146 -10.24 -17.46 -32.41
C ASP A 146 -10.88 -18.71 -31.76
N SER A 147 -10.04 -19.62 -31.27
CA SER A 147 -10.45 -20.92 -30.71
C SER A 147 -11.10 -21.90 -31.72
N LYS A 148 -11.13 -21.57 -33.01
CA LYS A 148 -11.62 -22.45 -34.07
C LYS A 148 -10.46 -22.99 -34.90
N GLU A 149 -10.40 -24.30 -35.07
CA GLU A 149 -9.41 -24.93 -35.95
C GLU A 149 -9.66 -24.53 -37.41
N ILE A 150 -8.59 -24.42 -38.19
CA ILE A 150 -8.64 -24.07 -39.62
C ILE A 150 -8.57 -25.35 -40.43
N GLU A 151 -9.66 -25.66 -41.12
CA GLU A 151 -9.71 -26.81 -42.02
C GLU A 151 -8.97 -26.55 -43.33
N ARG A 152 -8.56 -27.64 -44.00
CA ARG A 152 -7.91 -27.55 -45.32
C ARG A 152 -8.87 -27.00 -46.39
N SER A 153 -10.14 -27.38 -46.32
CA SER A 153 -11.24 -26.90 -47.17
C SER A 153 -11.37 -25.37 -47.08
N GLU A 154 -11.45 -24.84 -45.87
CA GLU A 154 -11.52 -23.41 -45.57
C GLU A 154 -10.32 -22.66 -46.16
N ARG A 155 -9.10 -23.20 -45.98
CA ARG A 155 -7.88 -22.59 -46.51
C ARG A 155 -7.88 -22.48 -48.03
N ILE A 156 -8.36 -23.51 -48.74
CA ILE A 156 -8.42 -23.49 -50.21
C ILE A 156 -9.43 -22.44 -50.70
N GLN A 157 -10.61 -22.37 -50.06
CA GLN A 157 -11.63 -21.36 -50.39
C GLN A 157 -11.14 -19.94 -50.12
N ALA A 158 -10.45 -19.73 -48.99
CA ALA A 158 -9.87 -18.45 -48.62
C ALA A 158 -8.81 -17.98 -49.63
N LEU A 159 -7.98 -18.89 -50.15
CA LEU A 159 -6.98 -18.61 -51.18
C LEU A 159 -7.60 -18.25 -52.53
N GLN A 160 -8.68 -18.93 -52.94
CA GLN A 160 -9.37 -18.65 -54.21
C GLN A 160 -10.00 -17.25 -54.22
N ASN A 161 -10.61 -16.86 -53.10
CA ASN A 161 -11.31 -15.57 -52.96
C ASN A 161 -10.39 -14.45 -52.43
N TYR A 162 -9.10 -14.73 -52.22
CA TYR A 162 -8.16 -13.79 -51.62
C TYR A 162 -8.09 -12.40 -52.26
N PRO A 163 -8.03 -12.22 -53.60
CA PRO A 163 -7.88 -10.88 -54.18
C PRO A 163 -9.10 -9.99 -53.92
N GLU A 164 -10.31 -10.55 -54.03
CA GLU A 164 -11.55 -9.80 -53.78
C GLU A 164 -11.69 -9.44 -52.30
N VAL A 165 -11.46 -10.42 -51.42
CA VAL A 165 -11.51 -10.22 -49.96
C VAL A 165 -10.46 -9.19 -49.52
N LYS A 166 -9.24 -9.26 -50.07
CA LYS A 166 -8.17 -8.29 -49.79
C LYS A 166 -8.56 -6.86 -50.19
N GLN A 167 -9.22 -6.68 -51.33
CA GLN A 167 -9.68 -5.35 -51.75
C GLN A 167 -10.78 -4.81 -50.82
N LYS A 168 -11.81 -5.62 -50.52
CA LYS A 168 -12.90 -5.22 -49.61
C LYS A 168 -12.39 -4.85 -48.23
N ILE A 169 -11.41 -5.59 -47.71
CA ILE A 169 -10.82 -5.32 -46.41
C ILE A 169 -10.01 -4.03 -46.43
N ARG A 170 -9.26 -3.72 -47.50
CA ARG A 170 -8.56 -2.43 -47.61
C ARG A 170 -9.52 -1.26 -47.59
N GLU A 171 -10.66 -1.36 -48.27
CA GLU A 171 -11.69 -0.31 -48.27
C GLU A 171 -12.31 -0.13 -46.88
N GLN A 172 -12.66 -1.23 -46.20
CA GLN A 172 -13.17 -1.21 -44.82
C GLN A 172 -12.14 -0.66 -43.82
N GLU A 173 -10.88 -1.06 -43.96
CA GLU A 173 -9.75 -0.58 -43.15
C GLU A 173 -9.55 0.93 -43.33
N GLN A 174 -9.56 1.44 -44.57
CA GLN A 174 -9.48 2.89 -44.83
C GLN A 174 -10.65 3.65 -44.20
N ALA A 175 -11.87 3.13 -44.32
CA ALA A 175 -13.05 3.73 -43.68
C ALA A 175 -12.93 3.75 -42.16
N TYR A 176 -12.45 2.66 -41.55
CA TYR A 176 -12.17 2.57 -40.12
C TYR A 176 -11.09 3.58 -39.69
N LEU A 177 -9.97 3.65 -40.40
CA LEU A 177 -8.88 4.59 -40.11
C LEU A 177 -9.36 6.05 -40.18
N LEU A 178 -10.18 6.40 -41.18
CA LEU A 178 -10.79 7.73 -41.29
C LEU A 178 -11.76 8.03 -40.16
N LYS A 179 -12.55 7.05 -39.70
CA LYS A 179 -13.42 7.18 -38.54
C LYS A 179 -12.59 7.38 -37.26
N ARG A 180 -11.57 6.55 -37.04
CA ARG A 180 -10.67 6.63 -35.89
C ARG A 180 -9.86 7.92 -35.84
N ALA A 181 -9.43 8.44 -36.99
CA ALA A 181 -8.75 9.73 -37.06
C ALA A 181 -9.64 10.88 -36.55
N ARG A 182 -10.92 10.88 -36.94
CA ARG A 182 -11.92 11.84 -36.44
C ARG A 182 -12.16 11.70 -34.94
N GLU A 183 -12.33 10.48 -34.45
CA GLU A 183 -12.51 10.20 -33.02
C GLU A 183 -11.31 10.68 -32.18
N LYS A 184 -10.08 10.45 -32.67
CA LYS A 184 -8.85 10.94 -32.01
C LYS A 184 -8.77 12.45 -31.97
N GLU A 185 -9.12 13.12 -33.07
CA GLU A 185 -9.13 14.58 -33.13
C GLU A 185 -10.16 15.16 -32.14
N GLU A 186 -11.36 14.58 -32.06
CA GLU A 186 -12.40 14.99 -31.13
C GLU A 186 -11.99 14.77 -29.68
N ALA A 187 -11.40 13.62 -29.35
CA ALA A 187 -10.88 13.33 -28.02
C ALA A 187 -9.75 14.29 -27.61
N GLN A 188 -8.85 14.65 -28.54
CA GLN A 188 -7.80 15.64 -28.30
C GLN A 188 -8.37 17.03 -28.02
N ARG A 189 -9.37 17.46 -28.81
CA ARG A 189 -10.08 18.72 -28.57
C ARG A 189 -10.74 18.73 -27.20
N ARG A 190 -11.49 17.67 -26.86
CA ARG A 190 -12.13 17.52 -25.54
C ARG A 190 -11.13 17.53 -24.39
N MET A 191 -9.98 16.87 -24.55
CA MET A 191 -8.90 16.88 -23.56
C MET A 191 -8.31 18.29 -23.39
N GLN A 192 -8.12 19.03 -24.50
CA GLN A 192 -7.60 20.39 -24.45
C GLN A 192 -8.61 21.34 -23.79
N GLU A 193 -9.88 21.28 -24.15
CA GLU A 193 -10.94 22.06 -23.52
C GLU A 193 -11.03 21.80 -22.01
N ARG A 194 -10.88 20.55 -21.57
CA ARG A 194 -10.82 20.19 -20.14
C ARG A 194 -9.58 20.79 -19.46
N LYS A 195 -8.41 20.74 -20.10
CA LYS A 195 -7.19 21.37 -19.57
C LYS A 195 -7.34 22.89 -19.46
N ASP A 196 -7.90 23.53 -20.48
CA ASP A 196 -8.12 24.99 -20.50
C ASP A 196 -9.14 25.40 -19.42
N LYS A 197 -10.20 24.60 -19.20
CA LYS A 197 -11.15 24.80 -18.09
C LYS A 197 -10.47 24.67 -16.73
N LYS A 198 -9.68 23.61 -16.51
CA LYS A 198 -8.90 23.42 -15.27
C LYS A 198 -7.91 24.57 -15.05
N GLN A 199 -7.25 25.06 -16.11
CA GLN A 199 -6.33 26.19 -16.02
C GLN A 199 -7.06 27.49 -15.66
N LYS A 200 -8.18 27.81 -16.31
CA LYS A 200 -9.01 28.98 -15.97
C LYS A 200 -9.56 28.92 -14.54
N GLN A 201 -9.95 27.73 -14.07
CA GLN A 201 -10.39 27.53 -12.70
C GLN A 201 -9.23 27.73 -11.70
N MET A 202 -8.02 27.33 -12.04
CA MET A 202 -6.83 27.58 -11.22
C MET A 202 -6.44 29.06 -11.20
N GLU A 203 -6.47 29.74 -12.35
CA GLU A 203 -6.17 31.17 -12.48
C GLU A 203 -7.20 32.05 -11.75
N SER A 204 -8.50 31.73 -11.85
CA SER A 204 -9.54 32.43 -11.09
C SER A 204 -9.42 32.22 -9.57
N LYS A 205 -8.93 31.05 -9.14
CA LYS A 205 -8.68 30.74 -7.72
C LYS A 205 -7.43 31.45 -7.17
N LEU A 206 -6.44 31.73 -8.03
CA LEU A 206 -5.23 32.52 -7.70
C LEU A 206 -5.46 34.04 -7.83
N GLY A 207 -6.43 34.47 -8.64
CA GLY A 207 -6.75 35.88 -8.89
C GLY A 207 -7.66 36.55 -7.87
N PHE A 208 -8.20 35.81 -6.89
CA PHE A 208 -9.07 36.37 -5.84
C PHE A 208 -8.30 36.88 -4.61
N ASP A 209 -7.00 36.64 -4.51
CA ASP A 209 -6.17 37.05 -3.35
C ASP A 209 -5.40 38.37 -3.56
N SER A 210 -5.79 39.22 -4.52
CA SER A 210 -5.13 40.51 -4.74
C SER A 210 -6.11 41.67 -4.84
N SER A 211 -6.01 42.54 -3.84
CA SER A 211 -6.78 43.77 -3.56
C SER A 211 -8.21 43.56 -3.05
N ASP A 212 -8.37 43.31 -1.75
CA ASP A 212 -8.99 44.28 -0.82
C ASP A 212 -9.20 43.61 0.55
N SER A 213 -8.29 43.86 1.51
CA SER A 213 -8.50 43.70 2.97
C SER A 213 -7.20 43.84 3.78
N LEU A 214 -6.51 44.97 3.61
CA LEU A 214 -5.67 45.52 4.68
C LEU A 214 -6.54 46.36 5.62
N GLN A 215 -7.49 45.72 6.31
CA GLN A 215 -8.13 46.23 7.52
C GLN A 215 -9.09 45.14 8.06
N ASN A 216 -8.93 44.81 9.34
CA ASN A 216 -9.60 43.77 10.13
C ASN A 216 -8.90 42.40 10.22
N LYS A 217 -7.77 42.40 10.92
CA LYS A 217 -7.34 41.25 11.71
C LYS A 217 -7.59 41.56 13.18
N GLU A 218 -8.78 41.25 13.67
CA GLU A 218 -9.02 40.83 15.04
C GLU A 218 -10.43 40.22 15.10
N ASN A 219 -10.47 38.96 15.58
CA ASN A 219 -11.65 38.11 15.77
C ASN A 219 -12.33 37.55 14.52
N HIS A 220 -11.96 36.32 14.15
CA HIS A 220 -12.83 35.17 13.85
C HIS A 220 -11.98 34.07 13.21
N GLN A 221 -11.28 33.30 14.06
CA GLN A 221 -10.39 32.21 13.64
C GLN A 221 -10.98 30.89 14.12
N ALA A 222 -12.06 30.43 13.49
CA ALA A 222 -12.63 29.09 13.70
C ALA A 222 -13.65 28.61 12.62
N GLU A 223 -14.08 29.44 11.66
CA GLU A 223 -15.11 29.03 10.67
C GLU A 223 -14.60 28.86 9.23
N GLY A 224 -13.41 29.37 8.88
CA GLY A 224 -12.88 29.30 7.51
C GLY A 224 -12.46 27.89 7.04
N ASP A 225 -12.06 27.01 7.96
CA ASP A 225 -11.63 25.64 7.61
C ASP A 225 -12.80 24.69 7.38
N ARG A 226 -13.92 24.88 8.10
CA ARG A 226 -15.13 24.05 7.88
C ARG A 226 -15.79 24.37 6.56
N GLU A 227 -15.87 25.64 6.19
CA GLU A 227 -16.49 26.01 4.92
C GLU A 227 -15.66 25.50 3.74
N GLN A 228 -14.33 25.71 3.72
CA GLN A 228 -13.48 25.20 2.64
C GLN A 228 -13.48 23.66 2.51
N GLU A 229 -13.55 22.92 3.63
CA GLU A 229 -13.71 21.46 3.60
C GLU A 229 -15.08 21.04 3.06
N THR A 230 -16.15 21.77 3.39
CA THR A 230 -17.53 21.44 2.99
C THR A 230 -17.80 21.76 1.51
N TRP A 231 -17.25 22.86 0.98
CA TRP A 231 -17.35 23.21 -0.45
C TRP A 231 -16.52 22.27 -1.34
N ARG A 232 -15.35 21.79 -0.87
CA ARG A 232 -14.53 20.82 -1.63
C ARG A 232 -15.20 19.46 -1.78
N THR A 233 -16.04 19.03 -0.84
CA THR A 233 -16.67 17.70 -0.91
C THR A 233 -17.87 17.64 -1.85
N VAL A 234 -18.67 18.70 -1.97
CA VAL A 234 -19.94 18.63 -2.72
C VAL A 234 -19.71 18.78 -4.23
N GLU A 235 -18.80 19.66 -4.66
CA GLU A 235 -18.46 19.83 -6.09
C GLU A 235 -17.65 18.64 -6.63
N ASP A 236 -16.70 18.10 -5.85
CA ASP A 236 -15.95 16.88 -6.23
C ASP A 236 -16.90 15.68 -6.40
N ASP A 237 -17.89 15.51 -5.50
CA ASP A 237 -18.81 14.37 -5.56
C ASP A 237 -19.79 14.47 -6.75
N GLU A 238 -20.16 15.68 -7.17
CA GLU A 238 -21.03 15.90 -8.33
C GLU A 238 -20.25 15.76 -9.65
N GLU A 239 -19.03 16.29 -9.73
CA GLU A 239 -18.13 16.07 -10.87
C GLU A 239 -17.79 14.59 -11.04
N ASP A 240 -17.60 13.86 -9.93
CA ASP A 240 -17.32 12.43 -9.95
C ASP A 240 -18.51 11.63 -10.47
N ARG A 241 -19.70 11.98 -9.99
CA ARG A 241 -20.93 11.37 -10.48
C ARG A 241 -21.12 11.64 -11.98
N ARG A 242 -20.93 12.89 -12.42
CA ARG A 242 -20.99 13.25 -13.84
C ARG A 242 -19.96 12.50 -14.69
N PHE A 243 -18.75 12.31 -14.17
CA PHE A 243 -17.69 11.57 -14.87
C PHE A 243 -18.07 10.10 -15.10
N TRP A 244 -18.64 9.42 -14.10
CA TRP A 244 -19.01 8.00 -14.19
C TRP A 244 -20.35 7.75 -14.89
N GLU A 245 -21.27 8.71 -14.87
CA GLU A 245 -22.58 8.61 -15.53
C GLU A 245 -22.55 9.02 -17.02
N GLU A 246 -21.54 9.77 -17.46
CA GLU A 246 -21.41 10.17 -18.86
C GLU A 246 -21.05 8.96 -19.75
N PRO A 247 -21.86 8.63 -20.77
CA PRO A 247 -21.53 7.54 -21.69
C PRO A 247 -20.32 7.94 -22.54
N THR A 248 -19.21 7.22 -22.36
CA THR A 248 -18.00 7.44 -23.15
C THR A 248 -17.86 6.42 -24.27
N PRO A 249 -17.27 6.80 -25.42
CA PRO A 249 -17.05 5.86 -26.52
C PRO A 249 -15.96 4.84 -26.13
N TYR A 250 -16.12 3.59 -26.58
CA TYR A 250 -15.13 2.53 -26.37
C TYR A 250 -13.89 2.78 -27.24
N THR A 251 -12.97 3.61 -26.74
CA THR A 251 -11.72 3.98 -27.41
C THR A 251 -10.53 3.91 -26.44
N PRO A 252 -9.29 3.72 -26.96
CA PRO A 252 -8.09 3.79 -26.15
C PRO A 252 -7.96 5.07 -25.31
N GLU A 253 -8.33 6.21 -25.89
CA GLU A 253 -8.21 7.51 -25.24
C GLU A 253 -9.20 7.67 -24.09
N SER A 254 -10.44 7.19 -24.25
CA SER A 254 -11.42 7.17 -23.15
C SER A 254 -10.95 6.27 -22.00
N ARG A 255 -10.34 5.13 -22.32
CA ARG A 255 -9.78 4.22 -21.31
C ARG A 255 -8.62 4.88 -20.55
N LEU A 256 -7.71 5.55 -21.24
CA LEU A 256 -6.62 6.32 -20.64
C LEU A 256 -7.14 7.49 -19.81
N GLU A 257 -8.19 8.17 -20.25
CA GLU A 257 -8.82 9.26 -19.52
C GLU A 257 -9.43 8.77 -18.20
N THR A 258 -10.16 7.66 -18.25
CA THR A 258 -10.72 6.98 -17.06
C THR A 258 -9.62 6.59 -16.07
N HIS A 259 -8.55 5.99 -16.57
CA HIS A 259 -7.40 5.64 -15.74
C HIS A 259 -6.74 6.86 -15.08
N ARG A 260 -6.43 7.92 -15.85
CA ARG A 260 -5.84 9.17 -15.31
C ARG A 260 -6.72 9.81 -14.24
N TYR A 261 -8.02 9.78 -14.43
CA TYR A 261 -8.97 10.33 -13.50
C TYR A 261 -9.01 9.53 -12.19
N ILE A 262 -9.02 8.19 -12.25
CA ILE A 262 -8.88 7.32 -11.07
C ILE A 262 -7.57 7.62 -10.34
N GLU A 263 -6.45 7.73 -11.07
CA GLU A 263 -5.13 7.98 -10.51
C GLU A 263 -5.06 9.35 -9.79
N GLU A 264 -5.63 10.40 -10.38
CA GLU A 264 -5.73 11.74 -9.78
C GLU A 264 -6.50 11.68 -8.45
N LYS A 265 -7.62 10.94 -8.41
CA LYS A 265 -8.43 10.76 -7.18
C LYS A 265 -7.71 9.93 -6.11
N LEU A 266 -6.96 8.89 -6.49
CA LEU A 266 -6.14 8.13 -5.55
C LEU A 266 -5.04 9.02 -4.92
N ARG A 267 -4.34 9.79 -5.75
CA ARG A 267 -3.32 10.75 -5.28
C ARG A 267 -3.92 11.82 -4.37
N ALA A 268 -5.09 12.36 -4.70
CA ALA A 268 -5.79 13.31 -3.84
C ALA A 268 -6.14 12.69 -2.47
N LYS A 269 -6.65 11.46 -2.45
CA LYS A 269 -6.94 10.72 -1.21
C LYS A 269 -5.69 10.47 -0.36
N ASP A 270 -4.57 10.13 -0.98
CA ASP A 270 -3.31 9.91 -0.27
C ASP A 270 -2.71 11.21 0.26
N ASN A 271 -2.78 12.31 -0.50
CA ASN A 271 -2.40 13.64 -0.03
C ASN A 271 -3.23 14.07 1.19
N ILE A 272 -4.54 13.80 1.20
CA ILE A 272 -5.42 14.06 2.35
C ILE A 272 -5.02 13.20 3.56
N ARG A 273 -4.64 11.93 3.33
CA ARG A 273 -4.16 11.05 4.42
C ARG A 273 -2.83 11.53 4.98
N GLU A 274 -1.95 12.06 4.15
CA GLU A 274 -0.68 12.64 4.58
C GLU A 274 -0.86 13.95 5.33
N SER A 275 -1.72 14.87 4.87
CA SER A 275 -2.00 16.12 5.59
C SER A 275 -2.58 15.84 6.98
N LYS A 276 -3.56 14.91 7.08
CA LYS A 276 -4.13 14.46 8.35
C LYS A 276 -3.10 13.83 9.31
N LYS A 277 -1.99 13.29 8.81
CA LYS A 277 -0.89 12.80 9.66
C LYS A 277 0.00 13.93 10.19
N ARG A 278 0.09 15.06 9.49
CA ARG A 278 0.99 16.19 9.81
C ARG A 278 0.38 17.18 10.82
N GLU A 279 -0.95 17.18 10.99
CA GLU A 279 -1.65 18.15 11.83
C GLU A 279 -2.13 17.56 13.18
N LYS A 280 -1.20 17.13 14.04
CA LYS A 280 -1.51 17.12 15.48
C LYS A 280 -1.05 18.47 16.03
N PRO A 281 -1.96 19.36 16.46
CA PRO A 281 -1.57 20.66 17.01
C PRO A 281 -0.63 20.43 18.21
N LEU A 282 0.51 21.12 18.21
CA LEU A 282 1.44 21.11 19.33
C LEU A 282 0.71 21.75 20.52
N GLN A 283 0.36 20.92 21.51
CA GLN A 283 -0.29 21.41 22.72
C GLN A 283 0.69 22.29 23.49
N THR A 284 0.37 23.57 23.64
CA THR A 284 1.19 24.52 24.41
C THR A 284 1.13 24.16 25.89
N LEU A 285 2.28 23.77 26.45
CA LEU A 285 2.41 23.31 27.84
C LEU A 285 2.57 24.47 28.82
N VAL A 286 2.71 25.70 28.31
CA VAL A 286 2.82 26.96 29.03
C VAL A 286 1.97 27.99 28.28
N THR A 287 1.15 28.77 28.99
CA THR A 287 0.37 29.88 28.41
C THR A 287 1.33 30.99 27.93
N ALA A 288 0.92 31.85 26.98
CA ALA A 288 1.72 32.97 26.48
C ALA A 288 2.21 33.94 27.60
N GLU A 289 1.57 33.89 28.78
CA GLU A 289 1.88 34.65 29.99
C GLU A 289 2.91 33.95 30.93
N GLY A 290 3.48 32.82 30.52
CA GLY A 290 4.45 32.06 31.33
C GLY A 290 3.85 31.19 32.45
N LYS A 291 2.52 31.11 32.55
CA LYS A 291 1.84 30.24 33.51
C LYS A 291 1.90 28.78 33.07
N VAL A 292 2.38 27.92 33.96
CA VAL A 292 2.52 26.48 33.76
C VAL A 292 1.15 25.80 33.93
N LEU A 293 0.77 24.94 32.99
CA LEU A 293 -0.50 24.21 33.04
C LEU A 293 -0.31 22.78 33.55
N ASN A 294 -1.30 22.28 34.30
CA ASN A 294 -1.39 20.87 34.64
C ASN A 294 -1.89 20.07 33.43
N VAL A 295 -1.11 19.09 32.99
CA VAL A 295 -1.38 18.33 31.77
C VAL A 295 -1.17 16.85 32.04
N ASN A 296 -2.20 16.02 31.83
CA ASN A 296 -2.09 14.56 31.90
C ASN A 296 -2.54 13.92 30.56
N VAL A 297 -1.80 14.20 29.48
CA VAL A 297 -2.03 13.56 28.16
C VAL A 297 -2.02 12.03 28.23
N PRO A 298 -1.12 11.37 29.00
CA PRO A 298 -1.09 9.91 29.04
C PRO A 298 -2.22 9.29 29.90
N LYS A 299 -3.05 10.11 30.57
CA LYS A 299 -4.15 9.68 31.46
C LYS A 299 -3.69 8.67 32.52
N LEU A 300 -2.51 8.90 33.08
CA LEU A 300 -1.95 8.03 34.11
C LEU A 300 -2.56 8.38 35.46
N HIS A 301 -2.73 7.36 36.29
CA HIS A 301 -3.10 7.57 37.69
C HIS A 301 -1.86 8.09 38.43
N PHE A 302 -2.02 9.16 39.22
CA PHE A 302 -0.95 9.73 40.01
C PHE A 302 -1.41 10.04 41.44
N SER A 303 -0.47 10.00 42.38
CA SER A 303 -0.67 10.43 43.76
C SER A 303 0.49 11.35 44.14
N LEU A 304 0.18 12.56 44.59
CA LEU A 304 1.16 13.49 45.16
C LEU A 304 0.98 13.46 46.68
N LYS A 305 2.03 13.09 47.41
CA LYS A 305 2.05 13.05 48.87
C LYS A 305 3.09 14.03 49.38
N ASP A 306 2.72 14.76 50.43
CA ASP A 306 3.62 15.64 51.16
C ASP A 306 4.08 14.91 52.43
N ASP A 307 5.37 14.66 52.56
CA ASP A 307 5.99 14.01 53.71
C ASP A 307 6.68 15.09 54.57
N GLU A 308 5.93 15.62 55.53
CA GLU A 308 6.37 16.69 56.44
C GLU A 308 7.53 16.24 57.36
N GLU A 309 7.66 14.94 57.66
CA GLU A 309 8.70 14.40 58.54
C GLU A 309 10.09 14.38 57.88
N ASN A 310 10.12 14.16 56.56
CA ASN A 310 11.34 14.12 55.76
C ASN A 310 11.53 15.36 54.86
N ASN A 311 10.63 16.34 54.99
CA ASN A 311 10.63 17.59 54.21
C ASN A 311 10.72 17.34 52.69
N GLN A 312 9.93 16.39 52.19
CA GLN A 312 9.97 15.96 50.79
C GLN A 312 8.57 15.74 50.21
N ILE A 313 8.40 16.07 48.94
CA ILE A 313 7.21 15.80 48.14
C ILE A 313 7.46 14.54 47.33
N ILE A 314 6.55 13.58 47.41
CA ILE A 314 6.63 12.30 46.72
C ILE A 314 5.52 12.24 45.66
N LEU A 315 5.90 12.14 44.39
CA LEU A 315 4.99 11.86 43.28
C LEU A 315 5.06 10.38 42.90
N ASP A 316 3.97 9.65 43.04
CA ASP A 316 3.79 8.30 42.52
C ASP A 316 2.97 8.35 41.23
N LEU A 317 3.59 7.95 40.12
CA LEU A 317 2.97 7.87 38.79
C LEU A 317 2.87 6.41 38.36
N ALA A 318 1.66 5.92 38.12
CA ALA A 318 1.42 4.56 37.66
C ALA A 318 1.76 4.40 36.17
N VAL A 319 3.02 4.08 35.86
CA VAL A 319 3.51 3.87 34.49
C VAL A 319 3.32 2.40 34.08
N TYR A 320 3.20 2.13 32.78
CA TYR A 320 3.05 0.77 32.25
C TYR A 320 4.20 -0.17 32.68
N ARG A 321 3.85 -1.36 33.16
CA ARG A 321 4.78 -2.38 33.70
C ARG A 321 5.91 -2.76 32.74
N HIS A 322 5.62 -2.81 31.43
CA HIS A 322 6.56 -3.23 30.38
C HIS A 322 7.08 -2.04 29.55
N LEU A 323 7.13 -0.83 30.12
CA LEU A 323 7.72 0.32 29.45
C LEU A 323 9.23 0.39 29.72
N ASP A 324 10.01 0.51 28.65
CA ASP A 324 11.46 0.71 28.74
C ASP A 324 11.79 2.08 29.33
N THR A 325 12.85 2.13 30.14
CA THR A 325 13.33 3.37 30.77
C THR A 325 13.77 4.41 29.76
N SER A 326 14.16 4.01 28.55
CA SER A 326 14.53 4.93 27.46
C SER A 326 13.36 5.74 26.90
N LEU A 327 12.12 5.31 27.16
CA LEU A 327 10.89 5.98 26.72
C LEU A 327 10.27 6.84 27.84
N LEU A 328 11.03 7.06 28.91
CA LEU A 328 10.69 7.87 30.06
C LEU A 328 11.76 8.96 30.21
N ASP A 329 11.32 10.21 30.26
CA ASP A 329 12.18 11.35 30.56
C ASP A 329 11.53 12.17 31.68
N VAL A 330 12.29 12.46 32.72
CA VAL A 330 11.80 13.09 33.96
C VAL A 330 12.60 14.38 34.16
N ASP A 331 11.91 15.50 34.05
CA ASP A 331 12.44 16.84 34.24
C ASP A 331 11.77 17.46 35.47
N VAL A 332 12.58 17.79 36.47
CA VAL A 332 12.13 18.39 37.73
C VAL A 332 12.59 19.83 37.76
N GLN A 333 11.64 20.75 37.76
CA GLN A 333 11.88 22.17 37.90
C GLN A 333 11.41 22.64 39.30
N PRO A 334 11.92 23.77 39.83
CA PRO A 334 11.55 24.24 41.16
C PRO A 334 10.04 24.43 41.35
N THR A 335 9.30 24.78 40.29
CA THR A 335 7.86 25.10 40.33
C THR A 335 6.96 24.04 39.70
N TYR A 336 7.50 23.08 38.95
CA TYR A 336 6.71 22.04 38.29
C TYR A 336 7.55 20.79 37.97
N ILE A 337 6.88 19.67 37.78
CA ILE A 337 7.48 18.43 37.29
C ILE A 337 6.91 18.07 35.93
N ARG A 338 7.78 17.70 34.99
CA ARG A 338 7.43 17.15 33.69
C ARG A 338 7.94 15.72 33.57
N VAL A 339 7.05 14.81 33.16
CA VAL A 339 7.39 13.43 32.81
C VAL A 339 6.91 13.14 31.39
N LEU A 340 7.81 12.85 30.46
CA LEU A 340 7.47 12.42 29.11
C LEU A 340 7.35 10.90 29.08
N VAL A 341 6.16 10.39 28.76
CA VAL A 341 5.88 8.95 28.65
C VAL A 341 5.54 8.63 27.20
N LYS A 342 6.42 7.92 26.49
CA LYS A 342 6.28 7.66 25.04
C LYS A 342 6.02 8.95 24.22
N GLY A 343 6.72 10.03 24.56
CA GLY A 343 6.56 11.35 23.91
C GLY A 343 5.29 12.12 24.29
N LYS A 344 4.45 11.60 25.21
CA LYS A 344 3.30 12.33 25.76
C LYS A 344 3.69 13.03 27.06
N PRO A 345 3.52 14.35 27.18
CA PRO A 345 3.88 15.08 28.40
C PRO A 345 2.83 14.85 29.50
N PHE A 346 3.31 14.50 30.68
CA PHE A 346 2.64 14.66 31.95
C PHE A 346 3.32 15.85 32.65
N GLN A 347 2.57 16.88 33.03
CA GLN A 347 3.09 18.07 33.69
C GLN A 347 2.20 18.40 34.88
N LEU A 348 2.81 18.62 36.04
CA LEU A 348 2.11 18.97 37.28
C LEU A 348 2.83 20.12 37.97
N VAL A 349 2.09 21.18 38.27
CA VAL A 349 2.56 22.31 39.09
C VAL A 349 2.70 21.83 40.54
N LEU A 350 3.85 22.10 41.14
CA LEU A 350 4.13 21.72 42.52
C LEU A 350 3.56 22.75 43.50
N PRO A 351 3.05 22.33 44.67
CA PRO A 351 2.47 23.23 45.66
C PRO A 351 3.53 24.08 46.39
N GLU A 352 4.76 23.57 46.49
CA GLU A 352 5.90 24.26 47.09
C GLU A 352 7.15 24.12 46.22
N GLU A 353 8.09 25.05 46.39
CA GLU A 353 9.36 25.02 45.68
C GLU A 353 10.22 23.83 46.14
N VAL A 354 10.75 23.07 45.18
CA VAL A 354 11.60 21.91 45.43
C VAL A 354 13.04 22.15 44.96
N LYS A 355 14.00 21.44 45.57
CA LYS A 355 15.40 21.45 45.13
C LYS A 355 15.61 20.40 44.02
N PRO A 356 15.79 20.80 42.74
CA PRO A 356 15.92 19.84 41.65
C PRO A 356 17.19 18.97 41.78
N ASP A 357 18.30 19.55 42.25
CA ASP A 357 19.61 18.87 42.38
C ASP A 357 19.59 17.68 43.35
N SER A 358 18.66 17.68 44.30
CA SER A 358 18.51 16.63 45.31
C SER A 358 17.33 15.71 45.04
N SER A 359 16.64 15.88 43.92
CA SER A 359 15.50 15.06 43.54
C SER A 359 15.96 13.72 42.96
N SER A 360 15.21 12.65 43.24
CA SER A 360 15.51 11.32 42.69
C SER A 360 14.26 10.65 42.15
N ALA A 361 14.39 9.99 41.00
CA ALA A 361 13.33 9.23 40.36
C ALA A 361 13.68 7.73 40.35
N LYS A 362 12.78 6.88 40.85
CA LYS A 362 12.96 5.43 40.92
C LYS A 362 11.76 4.74 40.29
N ARG A 363 12.02 3.76 39.43
CA ARG A 363 10.99 2.95 38.79
C ARG A 363 10.97 1.54 39.37
N SER A 364 9.80 1.06 39.76
CA SER A 364 9.60 -0.33 40.15
C SER A 364 9.50 -1.24 38.92
N GLN A 365 10.36 -2.25 38.82
CA GLN A 365 10.32 -3.22 37.72
C GLN A 365 9.13 -4.18 37.83
N THR A 366 8.66 -4.46 39.04
CA THR A 366 7.58 -5.43 39.29
C THR A 366 6.21 -4.80 39.17
N THR A 367 6.02 -3.58 39.69
CA THR A 367 4.73 -2.89 39.71
C THR A 367 4.58 -1.85 38.60
N GLY A 368 5.68 -1.37 38.00
CA GLY A 368 5.65 -0.36 36.94
C GLY A 368 5.53 1.09 37.44
N HIS A 369 5.34 1.30 38.74
CA HIS A 369 5.22 2.64 39.34
C HIS A 369 6.54 3.42 39.26
N LEU A 370 6.43 4.69 38.87
CA LEU A 370 7.52 5.66 38.90
C LEU A 370 7.31 6.56 40.12
N VAL A 371 8.22 6.49 41.08
CA VAL A 371 8.23 7.31 42.29
C VAL A 371 9.30 8.38 42.15
N VAL A 372 8.90 9.65 42.22
CA VAL A 372 9.80 10.80 42.20
C VAL A 372 9.78 11.46 43.58
N SER A 373 10.92 11.47 44.25
CA SER A 373 11.12 12.09 45.56
C SER A 373 11.82 13.44 45.38
N MET A 374 11.15 14.51 45.80
CA MET A 374 11.56 15.90 45.58
C MET A 374 11.64 16.63 46.94
N PRO A 375 12.84 16.93 47.48
CA PRO A 375 12.97 17.63 48.76
C PRO A 375 12.55 19.11 48.63
N LYS A 376 11.84 19.62 49.65
CA LYS A 376 11.36 21.01 49.70
C LYS A 376 12.52 22.00 49.88
N ALA A 377 12.39 23.18 49.28
CA ALA A 377 13.40 24.25 49.34
C ALA A 377 13.38 25.01 50.68
N LYS A 378 12.20 25.14 51.31
CA LYS A 378 12.05 25.76 52.63
C LYS A 378 12.37 24.73 53.72
N GLU A 379 13.39 25.01 54.53
CA GLU A 379 13.72 24.18 55.69
C GLU A 379 12.82 24.54 56.88
N ILE A 380 11.91 23.65 57.25
CA ILE A 380 11.26 23.71 58.57
C ILE A 380 12.19 22.96 59.53
N ILE A 381 12.88 23.69 60.41
CA ILE A 381 13.77 23.11 61.41
C ILE A 381 12.90 22.43 62.48
N LEU A 382 12.61 21.14 62.33
CA LEU A 382 12.15 20.29 63.43
C LEU A 382 13.37 19.58 64.03
N ALA A 383 13.67 19.92 65.29
CA ALA A 383 14.81 19.41 66.03
C ALA A 383 14.74 17.88 66.20
N LYS A 384 15.62 17.14 65.53
CA LYS A 384 15.86 15.71 65.81
C LYS A 384 16.71 15.57 67.08
N GLN A 385 16.15 14.96 68.13
CA GLN A 385 16.94 14.49 69.28
C GLN A 385 17.91 13.38 68.83
N LYS A 386 19.21 13.67 68.91
CA LYS A 386 20.28 12.67 68.84
C LYS A 386 20.31 11.90 70.15
N VAL A 387 20.16 10.57 70.10
CA VAL A 387 20.64 9.68 71.16
C VAL A 387 22.02 9.17 70.75
N SER A 388 23.00 9.55 71.55
CA SER A 388 24.41 9.15 71.47
C SER A 388 24.64 7.82 72.15
N THR A 389 25.49 6.96 71.59
CA THR A 389 26.44 6.17 72.39
C THR A 389 27.75 5.98 71.64
N SER A 390 28.82 6.15 72.41
CA SER A 390 30.20 6.44 72.07
C SER A 390 31.08 5.21 71.89
N ILE A 391 32.12 5.38 71.09
CA ILE A 391 33.26 4.49 70.86
C ILE A 391 34.39 4.82 71.86
N LYS A 392 35.15 3.79 72.28
CA LYS A 392 36.62 3.73 72.53
C LYS A 392 36.96 2.31 73.06
N ASP A 393 38.04 1.62 72.70
CA ASP A 393 39.41 2.02 72.36
C ASP A 393 40.07 1.10 71.32
N SER A 394 41.13 1.63 70.70
CA SER A 394 42.11 0.97 69.84
C SER A 394 43.33 0.49 70.63
N ASP A 395 43.96 -0.60 70.18
CA ASP A 395 45.39 -0.68 69.82
C ASP A 395 45.86 -2.15 69.71
N CYS A 396 46.43 -2.55 68.55
CA CYS A 396 47.85 -2.94 68.45
C CYS A 396 48.27 -3.29 67.00
N ASN A 397 49.51 -2.93 66.69
CA ASN A 397 50.22 -3.01 65.42
C ASN A 397 50.46 -4.44 64.91
N THR A 398 50.69 -4.62 63.59
CA THR A 398 52.00 -5.06 63.01
C THR A 398 51.96 -5.00 61.47
N LEU A 399 53.08 -4.55 60.90
CA LEU A 399 53.44 -4.40 59.49
C LEU A 399 53.41 -5.73 58.68
N GLN A 400 53.04 -5.68 57.39
CA GLN A 400 53.88 -6.18 56.29
C GLN A 400 53.33 -5.87 54.88
N LYS A 401 54.26 -5.82 53.92
CA LYS A 401 54.19 -5.32 52.54
C LYS A 401 53.55 -6.31 51.53
N ASN A 402 53.03 -5.73 50.45
CA ASN A 402 53.00 -6.18 49.04
C ASN A 402 52.43 -7.56 48.67
N ALA A 403 51.39 -7.58 47.82
CA ALA A 403 51.39 -8.28 46.52
C ALA A 403 50.09 -8.05 45.71
N ARG A 404 50.23 -7.89 44.39
CA ARG A 404 49.16 -8.01 43.39
C ARG A 404 48.73 -9.49 43.27
N SER A 405 47.43 -9.76 43.08
CA SER A 405 46.88 -10.57 41.97
C SER A 405 45.48 -11.12 42.29
N VAL A 406 44.75 -11.36 41.20
CA VAL A 406 43.35 -11.76 41.06
C VAL A 406 43.09 -13.18 41.57
N GLN A 407 41.97 -13.42 42.29
CA GLN A 407 41.16 -14.64 42.12
C GLN A 407 39.78 -14.58 42.81
N PHE A 408 38.88 -15.38 42.23
CA PHE A 408 37.44 -15.56 42.46
C PHE A 408 37.05 -16.11 43.85
N GLU A 409 35.86 -15.74 44.35
CA GLU A 409 35.11 -16.53 45.34
C GLU A 409 33.69 -16.83 44.86
N LYS A 410 33.32 -18.11 44.96
CA LYS A 410 32.01 -18.69 44.65
C LYS A 410 31.08 -18.50 45.84
N LEU A 411 29.78 -18.28 45.60
CA LEU A 411 28.76 -18.51 46.62
C LEU A 411 28.24 -19.94 46.50
N GLU A 412 28.38 -20.70 47.59
CA GLU A 412 27.72 -21.99 47.80
C GLU A 412 26.22 -21.76 48.03
N VAL A 413 25.38 -22.60 47.44
CA VAL A 413 23.92 -22.56 47.59
C VAL A 413 23.48 -23.86 48.25
N ASP A 414 22.87 -23.75 49.43
CA ASP A 414 22.33 -24.88 50.19
C ASP A 414 21.27 -25.66 49.39
N PRO A 415 21.42 -26.99 49.19
CA PRO A 415 20.52 -27.79 48.35
C PRO A 415 19.17 -28.17 49.01
N SER A 416 18.78 -27.53 50.12
CA SER A 416 17.59 -27.96 50.92
C SER A 416 16.32 -27.13 50.68
N LYS A 417 16.27 -26.26 49.65
CA LYS A 417 15.10 -25.44 49.33
C LYS A 417 14.74 -25.45 47.85
N TYR A 418 14.43 -26.61 47.30
CA TYR A 418 13.71 -26.72 46.02
C TYR A 418 12.38 -27.46 46.23
N SER A 419 11.26 -26.75 46.03
CA SER A 419 9.97 -27.37 45.73
C SER A 419 9.62 -27.07 44.27
N PHE A 420 9.70 -28.09 43.41
CA PHE A 420 9.13 -28.03 42.06
C PHE A 420 7.61 -28.23 42.14
N PRO A 421 6.77 -27.44 41.44
CA PRO A 421 5.35 -27.74 41.32
C PRO A 421 5.11 -28.85 40.28
N ASP A 422 4.37 -29.88 40.70
CA ASP A 422 3.95 -31.04 39.92
C ASP A 422 2.77 -30.67 38.98
N VAL A 423 2.97 -30.86 37.68
CA VAL A 423 2.05 -30.47 36.59
C VAL A 423 1.04 -31.56 36.20
N THR A 424 0.93 -32.64 36.96
CA THR A 424 0.05 -33.79 36.63
C THR A 424 -1.42 -33.65 37.05
N LYS A 425 -1.88 -32.49 37.53
CA LYS A 425 -3.27 -32.28 38.01
C LYS A 425 -4.18 -31.34 37.18
N ILE A 426 -3.81 -30.93 35.97
CA ILE A 426 -4.58 -29.91 35.19
C ILE A 426 -5.53 -30.53 34.13
N ILE A 427 -5.97 -31.79 34.28
CA ILE A 427 -7.07 -32.30 33.44
C ILE A 427 -8.04 -33.11 34.31
N GLN A 428 -9.09 -32.45 34.80
CA GLN A 428 -10.31 -33.12 35.24
C GLN A 428 -11.43 -32.83 34.22
N LYS A 429 -11.85 -33.89 33.53
CA LYS A 429 -13.04 -33.95 32.69
C LYS A 429 -14.26 -33.47 33.47
N LYS A 430 -15.10 -32.64 32.84
CA LYS A 430 -16.51 -32.53 33.22
C LYS A 430 -17.37 -32.48 31.96
N GLU A 431 -18.20 -33.51 31.83
CA GLU A 431 -19.17 -33.74 30.77
C GLU A 431 -20.19 -32.59 30.69
N ARG A 432 -20.56 -32.20 29.47
CA ARG A 432 -21.81 -31.47 29.20
C ARG A 432 -22.63 -32.28 28.20
N ILE A 433 -23.77 -32.75 28.68
CA ILE A 433 -24.87 -33.31 27.90
C ILE A 433 -25.49 -32.16 27.09
N GLY A 434 -25.75 -32.41 25.81
CA GLY A 434 -26.00 -31.38 24.81
C GLY A 434 -27.45 -30.95 24.63
N GLN A 435 -27.60 -29.95 23.76
CA GLN A 435 -28.61 -29.83 22.71
C GLN A 435 -28.16 -28.66 21.80
N GLY A 436 -27.90 -28.94 20.52
CA GLY A 436 -27.70 -27.91 19.48
C GLY A 436 -29.04 -27.47 18.88
N PRO A 437 -29.09 -26.91 17.67
CA PRO A 437 -27.97 -26.49 16.81
C PRO A 437 -28.14 -25.06 16.23
N ILE A 438 -27.06 -24.45 15.74
CA ILE A 438 -27.02 -23.80 14.42
C ILE A 438 -25.55 -23.86 13.99
N ARG A 439 -25.36 -24.49 12.85
CA ARG A 439 -24.08 -24.86 12.24
C ARG A 439 -24.02 -24.07 10.93
N LEU A 440 -23.01 -23.22 10.78
CA LEU A 440 -22.56 -22.77 9.46
C LEU A 440 -21.07 -23.08 9.40
N GLN A 441 -20.74 -24.14 8.66
CA GLN A 441 -19.37 -24.40 8.24
C GLN A 441 -19.09 -23.63 6.95
N PRO A 442 -17.84 -23.22 6.71
CA PRO A 442 -17.38 -22.73 5.42
C PRO A 442 -17.16 -23.90 4.44
N GLU A 443 -17.56 -23.71 3.19
CA GLU A 443 -17.26 -24.61 2.08
C GLU A 443 -15.83 -24.41 1.55
N LYS A 444 -15.18 -25.52 1.17
CA LYS A 444 -14.41 -25.65 -0.08
C LYS A 444 -14.37 -27.13 -0.51
N ILE A 445 -14.87 -27.39 -1.74
CA ILE A 445 -14.23 -28.09 -2.88
C ILE A 445 -13.82 -29.57 -2.61
N THR A 446 -14.21 -30.60 -3.39
CA THR A 446 -13.88 -30.84 -4.81
C THR A 446 -14.72 -31.99 -5.42
N GLU A 447 -14.75 -32.01 -6.77
CA GLU A 447 -14.76 -33.19 -7.67
C GLU A 447 -16.08 -33.86 -8.15
N THR A 448 -16.51 -33.40 -9.33
CA THR A 448 -16.76 -34.18 -10.56
C THR A 448 -17.36 -35.59 -10.50
N LYS A 449 -18.56 -35.77 -11.10
CA LYS A 449 -18.76 -36.43 -12.43
C LYS A 449 -20.26 -36.56 -12.78
N LYS A 450 -20.54 -36.22 -14.05
CA LYS A 450 -21.67 -36.56 -14.95
C LYS A 450 -22.78 -37.49 -14.39
N SER A 451 -24.04 -37.11 -14.55
CA SER A 451 -24.91 -37.56 -15.67
C SER A 451 -26.37 -37.11 -15.50
N TYR A 452 -26.93 -36.63 -16.62
CA TYR A 452 -28.31 -36.62 -17.10
C TYR A 452 -29.50 -36.21 -16.21
N ALA A 453 -30.28 -35.33 -16.82
CA ALA A 453 -31.57 -34.80 -16.41
C ALA A 453 -32.73 -35.78 -16.68
N ASP A 454 -33.88 -35.40 -16.12
CA ASP A 454 -35.26 -35.77 -16.47
C ASP A 454 -35.83 -37.08 -15.86
N PHE A 455 -36.76 -36.96 -14.91
CA PHE A 455 -38.21 -37.00 -15.18
C PHE A 455 -39.03 -36.92 -13.87
N GLU A 456 -40.07 -36.10 -13.91
CA GLU A 456 -41.08 -35.93 -12.86
C GLU A 456 -41.99 -37.15 -12.71
N ASN A 457 -42.53 -37.29 -11.49
CA ASN A 457 -43.52 -38.29 -11.10
C ASN A 457 -44.79 -38.19 -11.94
N ASN A 458 -45.33 -39.34 -12.33
CA ASN A 458 -46.76 -39.47 -12.58
C ASN A 458 -47.25 -40.75 -11.89
N GLU A 459 -47.84 -40.57 -10.70
CA GLU A 459 -48.71 -41.57 -10.08
C GLU A 459 -50.12 -41.31 -10.61
N ASP A 460 -50.71 -42.34 -11.23
CA ASP A 460 -52.15 -42.56 -11.43
C ASP A 460 -53.05 -41.33 -11.60
N VAL A 461 -53.41 -41.03 -12.86
CA VAL A 461 -54.78 -40.79 -13.42
C VAL A 461 -54.68 -40.11 -14.80
#